data_AF-A0A4P9Y6N4-F1
#
_entry.id   AF-A0A4P9Y6N4-F1
#
_cell.length_a   1.000
_cell.length_b   1.000
_cell.length_c   1.000
_cell.angle_alpha   90.00
_cell.angle_beta   90.00
_cell.angle_gamma   90.00
#
_symmetry.space_group_name_H-M   'P 1'
#
loop_
_entity.id
_entity.type
_entity.pdbx_description
1 polymer ?
#
loop_
_entity_poly.entity_id
_entity_poly.type
_entity_poly.pdbx_seq_one_letter_code
_entity_poly.pdbx_strand_id
1 'polypeptide(L)'
;MTTPATLVKYPPGQDVVSKETNSNVHALFCPREGCRSKVLTPGSASLLTLEKEQLPKEMASASGKVWVVHEVMAFYNIGVSKPLPNPNPTQARYLACADCDHGPLGWHDPSVKDEQGRLLWIIPVERVRYQEEA
;
A
#
# COMPACT_ATOMS: atom_id res chain seq x y z
N MET A 1 -31.85 0.22 -1.07
CA MET A 1 -30.73 1.11 -1.43
C MET A 1 -29.67 0.93 -0.36
N THR A 2 -28.57 0.28 -0.67
CA THR A 2 -27.50 0.01 0.31
C THR A 2 -26.69 1.28 0.49
N THR A 3 -26.54 1.76 1.73
CA THR A 3 -25.69 2.91 2.04
C THR A 3 -24.28 2.65 1.52
N PRO A 4 -23.66 3.57 0.77
CA PRO A 4 -22.31 3.38 0.29
C PRO A 4 -21.35 3.24 1.48
N ALA A 5 -20.51 2.20 1.47
CA ALA A 5 -19.56 1.95 2.54
C ALA A 5 -18.68 3.19 2.83
N THR A 6 -18.41 3.43 4.11
CA THR A 6 -17.59 4.53 4.60
C THR A 6 -16.10 4.19 4.43
N LEU A 7 -15.32 5.16 3.93
CA LEU A 7 -13.88 5.03 3.76
C LEU A 7 -13.16 5.96 4.73
N VAL A 8 -12.33 5.41 5.60
CA VAL A 8 -11.60 6.15 6.64
C VAL A 8 -10.10 6.16 6.40
N LYS A 9 -9.43 7.24 6.82
CA LYS A 9 -7.96 7.31 6.84
C LYS A 9 -7.46 6.50 8.05
N TYR A 10 -6.27 5.92 7.94
CA TYR A 10 -5.64 5.18 9.04
C TYR A 10 -5.47 6.04 10.30
N PRO A 11 -6.14 5.75 11.43
CA PRO A 11 -5.83 6.35 12.72
C PRO A 11 -4.87 5.46 13.54
N PRO A 12 -4.03 6.05 14.39
CA PRO A 12 -3.29 5.26 15.39
C PRO A 12 -4.26 4.51 16.32
N GLY A 13 -4.14 3.19 16.40
CA GLY A 13 -4.87 2.36 17.38
C GLY A 13 -6.06 1.55 16.85
N GLN A 14 -6.37 1.62 15.55
CA GLN A 14 -7.38 0.74 14.94
C GLN A 14 -6.74 -0.58 14.50
N ASP A 15 -7.36 -1.72 14.83
CA ASP A 15 -6.93 -3.07 14.43
C ASP A 15 -7.19 -3.25 12.91
N VAL A 16 -6.28 -2.72 12.08
CA VAL A 16 -6.30 -2.91 10.61
C VAL A 16 -5.58 -4.18 10.16
N VAL A 17 -5.05 -4.94 11.12
CA VAL A 17 -4.27 -6.15 10.92
C VAL A 17 -4.86 -7.30 11.72
N SER A 18 -4.94 -8.48 11.10
CA SER A 18 -5.33 -9.71 11.76
C SER A 18 -4.20 -10.17 12.68
N LYS A 19 -4.51 -10.41 13.96
CA LYS A 19 -3.54 -10.92 14.95
C LYS A 19 -3.11 -12.36 14.67
N GLU A 20 -3.90 -13.10 13.92
CA GLU A 20 -3.61 -14.50 13.57
C GLU A 20 -2.74 -14.62 12.32
N THR A 21 -3.07 -13.86 11.27
CA THR A 21 -2.46 -14.01 9.95
C THR A 21 -1.51 -12.87 9.58
N ASN A 22 -1.41 -11.83 10.41
CA ASN A 22 -0.67 -10.60 10.14
C ASN A 22 -1.08 -9.89 8.83
N SER A 23 -2.30 -10.15 8.34
CA SER A 23 -2.81 -9.61 7.08
C SER A 23 -3.82 -8.48 7.27
N ASN A 24 -4.01 -7.64 6.25
CA ASN A 24 -4.98 -6.54 6.30
C ASN A 24 -6.42 -7.07 6.46
N VAL A 25 -7.15 -6.63 7.47
CA VAL A 25 -8.55 -7.07 7.68
C VAL A 25 -9.55 -6.32 6.81
N HIS A 26 -9.21 -5.10 6.40
CA HIS A 26 -10.08 -4.27 5.56
C HIS A 26 -9.56 -4.19 4.12
N ALA A 27 -10.47 -3.92 3.18
CA ALA A 27 -10.10 -3.51 1.84
C ALA A 27 -9.44 -2.11 1.87
N LEU A 28 -8.44 -1.92 1.01
CA LEU A 28 -7.70 -0.66 0.89
C LEU A 28 -8.16 0.08 -0.37
N PHE A 29 -8.22 1.40 -0.27
CA PHE A 29 -8.72 2.29 -1.31
C PHE A 29 -7.79 3.49 -1.52
N CYS A 30 -7.90 4.11 -2.69
CA CYS A 30 -7.25 5.38 -2.99
C CYS A 30 -7.54 6.43 -1.90
N PRO A 31 -6.53 7.21 -1.45
CA PRO A 31 -6.72 8.21 -0.41
C PRO A 31 -7.39 9.49 -0.91
N ARG A 32 -7.44 9.72 -2.22
CA ARG A 32 -8.06 10.92 -2.81
C ARG A 32 -9.54 10.96 -2.52
N GLU A 33 -10.01 12.07 -1.94
CA GLU A 33 -11.43 12.30 -1.69
C GLU A 33 -12.22 12.24 -3.01
N GLY A 34 -13.40 11.61 -2.96
CA GLY A 34 -14.22 11.32 -4.14
C GLY A 34 -13.76 10.13 -4.99
N CYS A 35 -12.50 9.71 -4.94
CA CYS A 35 -12.05 8.49 -5.61
C CYS A 35 -12.47 7.25 -4.80
N ARG A 36 -12.87 6.17 -5.47
CA ARG A 36 -13.24 4.88 -4.85
C ARG A 36 -12.51 3.68 -5.46
N SER A 37 -11.39 3.93 -6.14
CA SER A 37 -10.50 2.89 -6.67
C SER A 37 -10.05 1.98 -5.53
N LYS A 38 -10.41 0.70 -5.63
CA LYS A 38 -9.93 -0.33 -4.72
C LYS A 38 -8.48 -0.67 -5.07
N VAL A 39 -7.63 -0.72 -4.06
CA VAL A 39 -6.19 -1.05 -4.20
C VAL A 39 -5.96 -2.51 -3.84
N LEU A 40 -6.48 -2.96 -2.69
CA LEU A 40 -6.32 -4.33 -2.17
C LEU A 40 -7.62 -4.83 -1.54
N THR A 41 -7.80 -6.15 -1.54
CA THR A 41 -8.87 -6.83 -0.79
C THR A 41 -8.41 -7.21 0.61
N PRO A 42 -9.30 -7.55 1.55
CA PRO A 42 -8.88 -8.15 2.82
C PRO A 42 -7.98 -9.38 2.59
N GLY A 43 -6.98 -9.54 3.45
CA GLY A 43 -6.08 -10.69 3.47
C GLY A 43 -4.97 -10.70 2.43
N SER A 44 -4.90 -9.71 1.53
CA SER A 44 -3.97 -9.74 0.39
C SER A 44 -2.60 -9.09 0.65
N ALA A 45 -2.40 -8.48 1.82
CA ALA A 45 -1.15 -7.84 2.21
C ALA A 45 -0.82 -8.12 3.67
N SER A 46 0.47 -8.22 3.98
CA SER A 46 0.99 -8.43 5.33
C SER A 46 1.52 -7.13 5.92
N LEU A 47 1.33 -6.91 7.23
CA LEU A 47 1.83 -5.72 7.90
C LEU A 47 3.31 -5.91 8.27
N LEU A 48 4.13 -4.91 7.98
CA LEU A 48 5.53 -4.87 8.40
C LEU A 48 5.88 -3.47 8.93
N THR A 49 6.82 -3.40 9.87
CA THR A 49 7.37 -2.14 10.37
C THR A 49 8.77 -1.96 9.79
N LEU A 50 8.96 -0.90 9.01
CA LEU A 50 10.23 -0.50 8.43
C LEU A 50 10.78 0.72 9.15
N GLU A 51 12.10 0.75 9.32
CA GLU A 51 12.80 1.97 9.73
C GLU A 51 12.72 3.01 8.61
N LYS A 52 12.73 4.30 8.97
CA LYS A 52 12.52 5.40 8.00
C LYS A 52 13.57 5.40 6.88
N GLU A 53 14.77 4.95 7.17
CA GLU A 53 15.91 4.87 6.27
C GLU A 53 15.76 3.75 5.22
N GLN A 54 14.84 2.80 5.43
CA GLN A 54 14.57 1.69 4.52
C GLN A 54 13.57 2.05 3.41
N LEU A 55 12.93 3.22 3.51
CA LEU A 55 11.98 3.71 2.51
C LEU A 55 12.52 4.95 1.80
N PRO A 56 12.16 5.16 0.52
CA PRO A 56 12.33 6.46 -0.11
C PRO A 56 11.71 7.55 0.76
N LYS A 57 12.32 8.74 0.78
CA LYS A 57 11.87 9.86 1.61
C LYS A 57 10.40 10.21 1.36
N GLU A 58 9.92 10.08 0.12
CA GLU A 58 8.52 10.33 -0.25
C GLU A 58 7.56 9.30 0.33
N MET A 59 8.08 8.12 0.68
CA MET A 59 7.36 6.94 1.20
C MET A 59 7.54 6.73 2.69
N ALA A 60 8.29 7.60 3.36
CA ALA A 60 8.44 7.55 4.81
C ALA A 60 7.05 7.59 5.48
N SER A 61 6.68 6.50 6.14
CA SER A 61 5.51 6.41 6.99
C SER A 61 5.83 7.07 8.32
N ALA A 62 4.90 7.88 8.86
CA ALA A 62 5.05 8.46 10.19
C ALA A 62 5.10 7.36 11.27
N SER A 63 4.37 6.26 11.07
CA SER A 63 4.36 5.10 11.97
C SER A 63 5.42 4.03 11.63
N GLY A 64 6.11 4.15 10.49
CA GLY A 64 6.98 3.10 9.95
C GLY A 64 6.22 1.87 9.43
N LYS A 65 4.89 1.83 9.55
CA LYS A 65 4.09 0.67 9.17
C LYS A 65 3.77 0.70 7.68
N VAL A 66 3.92 -0.46 7.06
CA VAL A 66 3.64 -0.65 5.65
C VAL A 66 2.89 -1.95 5.42
N TRP A 67 2.05 -1.95 4.39
CA TRP A 67 1.53 -3.15 3.78
C TRP A 67 2.53 -3.67 2.75
N VAL A 68 2.89 -4.93 2.89
CA VAL A 68 3.73 -5.65 1.93
C VAL A 68 2.86 -6.61 1.14
N VAL A 69 2.93 -6.48 -0.18
CA VAL A 69 2.32 -7.40 -1.14
C VAL A 69 3.45 -8.09 -1.89
N HIS A 70 3.37 -9.41 -2.02
CA HIS A 70 4.41 -10.18 -2.73
C HIS A 70 4.04 -10.47 -4.19
N GLU A 71 2.76 -10.44 -4.52
CA GLU A 71 2.25 -10.75 -5.85
C GLU A 71 1.54 -9.54 -6.45
N VAL A 72 2.01 -9.05 -7.60
CA VAL A 72 1.40 -7.90 -8.27
C VAL A 72 -0.07 -8.14 -8.63
N MET A 73 -0.46 -9.40 -8.83
CA MET A 73 -1.83 -9.81 -9.14
C MET A 73 -2.80 -9.68 -7.96
N ALA A 74 -2.28 -9.47 -6.74
CA ALA A 74 -3.11 -9.19 -5.58
C ALA A 74 -3.68 -7.75 -5.61
N PHE A 75 -3.07 -6.84 -6.38
CA PHE A 75 -3.61 -5.51 -6.58
C PHE A 75 -4.85 -5.53 -7.48
N TYR A 76 -5.85 -4.73 -7.11
CA TYR A 76 -7.06 -4.60 -7.91
C TYR A 76 -6.88 -3.52 -9.00
N ASN A 77 -6.75 -2.25 -8.59
CA ASN A 77 -6.54 -1.10 -9.49
C ASN A 77 -5.31 -0.29 -9.03
N ILE A 78 -4.11 -0.71 -9.46
CA ILE A 78 -2.86 0.02 -9.19
C ILE A 78 -2.15 0.38 -10.50
N GLY A 79 -1.72 1.63 -10.60
CA GLY A 79 -0.81 2.11 -11.64
C GLY A 79 0.64 1.98 -11.17
N VAL A 80 1.54 1.68 -12.10
CA VAL A 80 2.98 1.59 -11.83
C VAL A 80 3.71 2.60 -12.71
N SER A 81 4.56 3.44 -12.12
CA SER A 81 5.31 4.45 -12.87
C SER A 81 6.33 3.82 -13.83
N LYS A 82 6.87 4.66 -14.73
CA LYS A 82 8.17 4.38 -15.35
C LYS A 82 9.26 4.21 -14.27
N PRO A 83 10.37 3.50 -14.55
CA PRO A 83 11.49 3.44 -13.64
C PRO A 83 11.92 4.84 -13.20
N LEU A 84 12.24 4.99 -11.92
CA LEU A 84 12.76 6.24 -11.40
C LEU A 84 14.09 6.58 -12.10
N PRO A 85 14.28 7.84 -12.52
CA PRO A 85 15.50 8.25 -13.20
C PRO A 85 16.71 8.19 -12.25
N ASN A 86 17.90 8.26 -12.84
CA ASN A 86 19.20 8.27 -12.16
C ASN A 86 19.21 9.14 -10.87
N PRO A 87 19.93 8.73 -9.81
CA PRO A 87 20.99 7.73 -9.79
C PRO A 87 20.51 6.30 -9.55
N ASN A 88 19.20 6.02 -9.59
CA ASN A 88 18.70 4.73 -9.15
C ASN A 88 19.05 3.58 -10.12
N PRO A 89 19.99 2.66 -9.77
CA PRO A 89 20.32 1.52 -10.64
C PRO A 89 19.27 0.40 -10.54
N THR A 90 18.36 0.47 -9.58
CA THR A 90 17.52 -0.67 -9.18
C THR A 90 16.23 -0.79 -9.98
N GLN A 91 15.97 0.15 -10.90
CA GLN A 91 14.70 0.26 -11.64
C GLN A 91 13.47 0.41 -10.73
N ALA A 92 13.63 0.98 -9.53
CA ALA A 92 12.50 1.18 -8.64
C ALA A 92 11.40 2.04 -9.28
N ARG A 93 10.17 1.88 -8.78
CA ARG A 93 8.95 2.49 -9.33
C ARG A 93 8.05 2.96 -8.20
N TYR A 94 7.31 4.02 -8.46
CA TYR A 94 6.21 4.43 -7.62
C TYR A 94 4.91 3.76 -8.05
N LEU A 95 4.05 3.50 -7.07
CA LEU A 95 2.68 3.04 -7.29
C LEU A 95 1.74 4.24 -7.25
N ALA A 96 0.69 4.23 -8.05
CA ALA A 96 -0.33 5.27 -8.10
C ALA A 96 -1.73 4.64 -8.19
N CYS A 97 -2.78 5.41 -7.91
CA CYS A 97 -4.14 4.99 -8.20
C CYS A 97 -4.35 4.89 -9.72
N ALA A 98 -4.85 3.74 -10.20
CA ALA A 98 -5.08 3.55 -11.64
C ALA A 98 -6.25 4.38 -12.19
N ASP A 99 -7.21 4.80 -11.35
CA ASP A 99 -8.41 5.51 -11.81
C ASP A 99 -8.24 7.03 -11.85
N CYS A 100 -7.39 7.61 -11.00
CA CYS A 100 -7.27 9.07 -10.84
C CYS A 100 -5.83 9.60 -10.84
N ASP A 101 -4.86 8.72 -11.15
CA ASP A 101 -3.41 8.98 -11.19
C ASP A 101 -2.82 9.57 -9.91
N HIS A 102 -3.57 9.55 -8.80
CA HIS A 102 -3.10 10.06 -7.53
C HIS A 102 -2.00 9.15 -7.00
N GLY A 103 -0.82 9.73 -6.78
CA GLY A 103 0.33 9.03 -6.24
C GLY A 103 1.42 9.99 -5.77
N PRO A 104 2.51 9.44 -5.21
CA PRO A 104 2.75 8.02 -5.00
C PRO A 104 1.84 7.44 -3.90
N LEU A 105 1.32 6.23 -4.07
CA LEU A 105 0.63 5.44 -3.03
C LEU A 105 1.59 4.47 -2.34
N GLY A 106 2.63 4.07 -3.04
CA GLY A 106 3.57 3.05 -2.60
C GLY A 106 4.80 3.00 -3.50
N TRP A 107 5.64 2.00 -3.25
CA TRP A 107 6.92 1.84 -3.90
C TRP A 107 7.26 0.36 -4.12
N HIS A 108 7.99 0.11 -5.19
CA HIS A 108 8.51 -1.20 -5.52
C HIS A 108 9.93 -1.05 -6.06
N ASP A 109 10.82 -1.92 -5.60
CA ASP A 109 12.19 -2.02 -6.07
C ASP A 109 12.53 -3.50 -6.33
N PRO A 110 12.79 -3.89 -7.60
CA PRO A 110 13.17 -5.25 -7.97
C PRO A 110 14.43 -5.79 -7.28
N SER A 111 15.32 -4.92 -6.77
CA SER A 111 16.52 -5.31 -6.04
C SER A 111 16.26 -5.61 -4.56
N VAL A 112 15.11 -5.17 -4.03
CA VAL A 112 14.70 -5.42 -2.64
C VAL A 112 13.81 -6.65 -2.58
N LYS A 113 14.27 -7.65 -1.83
CA LYS A 113 13.60 -8.94 -1.65
C LYS A 113 13.57 -9.33 -0.18
N ASP A 114 12.61 -10.17 0.19
CA ASP A 114 12.58 -10.76 1.53
C ASP A 114 13.58 -11.91 1.64
N GLU A 115 13.66 -12.52 2.82
CA GLU A 115 14.57 -13.64 3.10
C GLU A 115 14.33 -14.85 2.19
N GLN A 116 13.11 -14.98 1.68
CA GLN A 116 12.68 -16.04 0.76
C GLN A 116 12.89 -15.64 -0.71
N GLY A 117 13.47 -14.47 -0.99
CA GLY A 117 13.74 -13.98 -2.34
C GLY A 117 12.51 -13.44 -3.09
N ARG A 118 11.39 -13.22 -2.40
CA ARG A 118 10.16 -12.66 -2.99
C ARG A 118 10.28 -11.15 -3.10
N LEU A 119 9.66 -10.58 -4.12
CA LEU A 119 9.59 -9.14 -4.32
C LEU A 119 8.72 -8.48 -3.25
N LEU A 120 9.04 -7.23 -2.92
CA LEU A 120 8.24 -6.40 -2.04
C LEU A 120 7.56 -5.30 -2.85
N TRP A 121 6.24 -5.23 -2.72
CA TRP A 121 5.43 -4.10 -3.15
C TRP A 121 4.87 -3.44 -1.89
N ILE A 122 5.32 -2.22 -1.62
CA ILE A 122 5.15 -1.57 -0.33
C ILE A 122 4.12 -0.45 -0.46
N ILE A 123 3.13 -0.43 0.44
CA ILE A 123 2.17 0.66 0.58
C ILE A 123 2.18 1.14 2.04
N PRO A 124 2.64 2.36 2.33
CA PRO A 124 2.50 2.95 3.65
C PRO A 124 1.04 3.00 4.10
N VAL A 125 0.77 2.61 5.35
CA VAL A 125 -0.61 2.50 5.88
C VAL A 125 -1.36 3.84 5.83
N GLU A 126 -0.65 4.97 5.90
CA GLU A 126 -1.22 6.32 5.85
C GLU A 126 -1.55 6.81 4.43
N ARG A 127 -1.09 6.11 3.38
CA ARG A 127 -1.27 6.51 1.97
C ARG A 127 -2.47 5.84 1.29
N VAL A 128 -3.34 5.22 2.08
CA VAL A 128 -4.58 4.58 1.65
C VAL A 128 -5.72 4.90 2.61
N ARG A 129 -6.95 4.64 2.17
CA ARG A 129 -8.13 4.58 3.04
C ARG A 129 -8.58 3.15 3.22
N TYR A 130 -9.28 2.89 4.31
CA TYR A 130 -9.80 1.59 4.70
C TYR A 130 -11.31 1.64 4.65
N GLN A 131 -11.93 0.57 4.19
CA GLN A 131 -13.38 0.43 4.29
C GLN A 131 -13.76 -0.02 5.70
N GLU A 132 -14.57 0.78 6.38
CA GLU A 132 -15.23 0.34 7.62
C GLU A 132 -16.29 -0.71 7.29
N GLU A 133 -16.40 -1.73 8.13
CA GLU A 133 -17.57 -2.60 8.10
C GLU A 133 -18.78 -1.80 8.58
N ALA A 134 -19.87 -1.88 7.81
CA ALA A 134 -21.13 -1.17 8.06
C ALA A 134 -21.97 -1.88 9.12
#